data_AF-A0A250F0L4-F1
#
_entry.id   AF-A0A250F0L4-F1
#
_cell.length_a   1.000
_cell.length_b   1.000
_cell.length_c   1.000
_cell.angle_alpha   90.00
_cell.angle_beta   90.00
_cell.angle_gamma   90.00
#
_symmetry.space_group_name_H-M   'P 1'
#
loop_
_entity.id
_entity.type
_entity.pdbx_description
1 polymer ?
#
loop_
_entity_poly.entity_id
_entity_poly.type
_entity_poly.pdbx_seq_one_letter_code
_entity_poly.pdbx_strand_id
1 'polypeptide(L)'
;MSKIWKNIVAETQEEVKATFSEVYASLDFGAYIAPQDYFVSYIFETEEALNKAKEIGLLQKISNYHKQLLRKKEYPEEGIKDCTFASQEDCDKEYNGNWYYYYK
;
A
#
# COMPACT_ATOMS: atom_id res chain seq x y z
N MET A 1 18.78 -7.57 11.77
CA MET A 1 19.01 -6.93 10.46
C MET A 1 17.66 -6.61 9.83
N SER A 2 17.09 -5.42 10.04
CA SER A 2 15.79 -5.01 9.46
C SER A 2 15.89 -3.78 8.52
N LYS A 3 17.09 -3.21 8.35
CA LYS A 3 17.28 -1.92 7.68
C LYS A 3 17.16 -1.99 6.15
N ILE A 4 17.44 -3.13 5.54
CA ILE A 4 17.43 -3.27 4.07
C ILE A 4 15.99 -3.31 3.54
N TRP A 5 15.13 -4.15 4.12
CA TRP A 5 13.73 -4.28 3.72
C TRP A 5 12.92 -3.00 3.91
N LYS A 6 13.17 -2.26 4.99
CA LYS A 6 12.54 -0.94 5.19
C LYS A 6 12.83 0.02 4.03
N ASN A 7 14.06 0.07 3.54
CA ASN A 7 14.42 0.92 2.42
C ASN A 7 13.75 0.44 1.12
N ILE A 8 13.75 -0.88 0.87
CA ILE A 8 13.07 -1.47 -0.29
C ILE A 8 11.58 -1.10 -0.30
N VAL A 9 10.89 -1.25 0.83
CA VAL A 9 9.48 -0.90 0.98
C VAL A 9 9.26 0.59 0.76
N ALA A 10 10.06 1.45 1.40
CA ALA A 10 9.93 2.91 1.26
C ALA A 10 10.11 3.37 -0.20
N GLU A 11 11.19 2.94 -0.86
CA GLU A 11 11.43 3.25 -2.27
C GLU A 11 10.31 2.72 -3.17
N THR A 12 9.80 1.52 -2.88
CA THR A 12 8.70 0.93 -3.65
C THR A 12 7.42 1.76 -3.52
N GLN A 13 7.09 2.20 -2.30
CA GLN A 13 5.92 3.05 -2.07
C GLN A 13 6.05 4.42 -2.75
N GLU A 14 7.23 5.03 -2.70
CA GLU A 14 7.50 6.30 -3.39
C GLU A 14 7.36 6.15 -4.90
N GLU A 15 7.91 5.09 -5.50
CA GLU A 15 7.82 4.84 -6.95
C GLU A 15 6.36 4.56 -7.39
N VAL A 16 5.58 3.83 -6.58
CA VAL A 16 4.15 3.63 -6.85
C VAL A 16 3.39 4.95 -6.77
N LYS A 17 3.60 5.78 -5.74
CA LYS A 17 2.95 7.10 -5.62
C LYS A 17 3.34 8.05 -6.76
N ALA A 18 4.59 7.99 -7.23
CA ALA A 18 5.03 8.78 -8.37
C ALA A 18 4.40 8.32 -9.70
N THR A 19 4.05 7.03 -9.80
CA THR A 19 3.48 6.42 -11.01
C THR A 19 1.96 6.58 -11.09
N PHE A 20 1.26 6.52 -9.95
CA PHE A 20 -0.20 6.57 -9.88
C PHE A 20 -0.64 7.81 -9.09
N SER A 21 -0.99 8.87 -9.82
CA SER A 21 -1.43 10.15 -9.23
C SER A 21 -2.71 10.04 -8.41
N GLU A 22 -3.50 8.99 -8.61
CA GLU A 22 -4.72 8.72 -7.86
C GLU A 22 -4.45 8.24 -6.42
N VAL A 23 -3.23 7.79 -6.14
CA VAL A 23 -2.81 7.40 -4.79
C VAL A 23 -2.49 8.65 -3.99
N TYR A 24 -3.31 8.91 -2.98
CA TYR A 24 -3.14 10.03 -2.05
C TYR A 24 -2.03 9.77 -1.03
N ALA A 25 -2.02 8.58 -0.43
CA ALA A 25 -1.02 8.20 0.56
C ALA A 25 -0.74 6.68 0.55
N SER A 26 0.25 6.26 1.33
CA SER A 26 0.58 4.85 1.55
C SER A 26 0.82 4.61 3.03
N LEU A 27 0.42 3.43 3.51
CA LEU A 27 0.65 2.96 4.88
C LEU A 27 1.21 1.55 4.83
N ASP A 28 2.18 1.26 5.68
CA ASP A 28 2.68 -0.10 5.87
C ASP A 28 2.84 -0.51 7.33
N PHE A 29 2.79 -1.83 7.52
CA PHE A 29 3.04 -2.49 8.79
C PHE A 29 3.90 -3.74 8.56
N GLY A 30 4.56 -4.24 9.62
CA GLY A 30 5.14 -5.59 9.65
C GLY A 30 6.48 -5.80 8.92
N ALA A 31 6.86 -4.98 7.94
CA ALA A 31 8.12 -5.15 7.17
C ALA A 31 9.41 -5.17 8.03
N TYR A 32 9.34 -4.60 9.22
CA TYR A 32 10.47 -4.53 10.15
C TYR A 32 10.59 -5.73 11.09
N ILE A 33 9.56 -6.56 11.15
CA ILE A 33 9.49 -7.77 11.97
C ILE A 33 9.98 -8.95 11.13
N ALA A 34 9.25 -9.26 10.06
CA ALA A 34 9.54 -10.32 9.12
C ALA A 34 8.90 -10.01 7.75
N PRO A 35 9.46 -10.54 6.65
CA PRO A 35 8.98 -10.16 5.32
C PRO A 35 7.54 -10.61 5.07
N GLN A 36 7.13 -11.78 5.57
CA GLN A 36 5.76 -12.30 5.47
C GLN A 36 4.71 -11.41 6.15
N ASP A 37 5.12 -10.69 7.20
CA ASP A 37 4.24 -9.81 7.97
C ASP A 37 4.03 -8.46 7.29
N TYR A 38 4.85 -8.12 6.27
CA TYR A 38 4.74 -6.86 5.57
C TYR A 38 3.38 -6.69 4.94
N PHE A 39 2.66 -5.66 5.32
CA PHE A 39 1.37 -5.26 4.77
C PHE A 39 1.51 -3.85 4.21
N VAL A 40 0.81 -3.56 3.11
CA VAL A 40 0.70 -2.21 2.58
C VAL A 40 -0.74 -1.89 2.19
N SER A 41 -1.16 -0.67 2.49
CA SER A 41 -2.37 -0.08 1.96
C SER A 41 -2.06 1.19 1.19
N TYR A 42 -2.65 1.30 0.00
CA TYR A 42 -2.65 2.53 -0.78
C TYR A 42 -3.96 3.27 -0.56
N ILE A 43 -3.83 4.51 -0.14
CA ILE A 43 -4.95 5.34 0.31
C ILE A 43 -5.35 6.26 -0.82
N PHE A 44 -6.65 6.28 -1.11
CA PHE A 44 -7.28 7.26 -2.00
C PHE A 44 -7.84 8.40 -1.14
N GLU A 45 -7.95 9.60 -1.69
CA GLU A 45 -8.46 10.75 -0.93
C GLU A 45 -9.94 10.55 -0.55
N THR A 46 -10.76 10.13 -1.51
CA THR A 46 -12.21 9.96 -1.34
C THR A 46 -12.68 8.54 -1.64
N GLU A 47 -13.85 8.18 -1.11
CA GLU A 47 -14.50 6.90 -1.42
C GLU A 47 -14.89 6.82 -2.91
N GLU A 48 -15.32 7.94 -3.51
CA GLU A 48 -15.63 8.03 -4.94
C GLU A 48 -14.41 7.70 -5.82
N ALA A 49 -13.24 8.26 -5.49
CA ALA A 49 -12.01 8.00 -6.23
C ALA A 49 -11.60 6.53 -6.14
N LEU A 50 -11.73 5.92 -4.95
CA LEU A 50 -11.49 4.50 -4.75
C LEU A 50 -12.44 3.63 -5.56
N ASN A 51 -13.74 3.94 -5.56
CA ASN A 51 -14.75 3.20 -6.31
C ASN A 51 -14.51 3.27 -7.82
N LYS A 52 -14.21 4.46 -8.34
CA LYS A 52 -13.83 4.63 -9.75
C LYS A 52 -12.57 3.86 -10.11
N ALA A 53 -11.55 3.90 -9.26
CA ALA A 53 -10.32 3.13 -9.45
C ALA A 53 -10.59 1.61 -9.48
N LYS A 54 -11.53 1.13 -8.67
CA LYS A 54 -12.00 -0.26 -8.67
C LYS A 54 -12.69 -0.62 -9.99
N GLU A 55 -13.62 0.21 -10.46
CA GLU A 55 -14.38 -0.02 -11.69
C GLU A 55 -13.49 -0.13 -12.93
N ILE A 56 -12.46 0.72 -13.04
CA ILE A 56 -11.54 0.73 -14.18
C ILE A 56 -10.38 -0.28 -14.03
N GLY A 57 -10.37 -1.07 -12.96
CA GLY A 57 -9.34 -2.08 -12.68
C GLY A 57 -7.97 -1.50 -12.29
N LEU A 58 -7.92 -0.25 -11.81
CA LEU A 58 -6.68 0.42 -11.39
C LEU A 58 -6.05 -0.25 -10.17
N LEU A 59 -6.86 -0.72 -9.21
CA LEU A 59 -6.36 -1.37 -7.99
C LEU A 59 -5.48 -2.59 -8.30
N GLN A 60 -5.89 -3.41 -9.26
CA GLN A 60 -5.10 -4.56 -9.70
C GLN A 60 -3.79 -4.13 -10.38
N LYS A 61 -3.81 -3.04 -11.15
CA LYS A 61 -2.61 -2.48 -11.78
C LYS A 61 -1.61 -1.98 -10.74
N ILE A 62 -2.08 -1.25 -9.72
CA ILE A 62 -1.26 -0.79 -8.61
C ILE A 62 -0.65 -1.98 -7.86
N SER A 63 -1.47 -2.97 -7.48
CA SER A 63 -0.99 -4.17 -6.77
C SER A 63 0.06 -4.92 -7.60
N ASN A 64 -0.18 -5.12 -8.90
CA ASN A 64 0.77 -5.81 -9.77
C ASN A 64 2.09 -5.04 -9.93
N TYR A 65 2.01 -3.72 -10.09
CA TYR A 65 3.21 -2.88 -10.20
C TYR A 65 4.02 -2.89 -8.90
N HIS A 66 3.37 -2.76 -7.74
CA HIS A 66 4.01 -2.88 -6.43
C HIS A 66 4.77 -4.21 -6.29
N LYS A 67 4.11 -5.33 -6.60
CA LYS A 67 4.73 -6.66 -6.54
C LYS A 67 5.92 -6.79 -7.51
N GLN A 68 5.84 -6.21 -8.70
CA GLN A 68 6.95 -6.19 -9.65
C GLN A 68 8.17 -5.41 -9.12
N LEU A 69 7.94 -4.27 -8.48
CA LEU A 69 9.01 -3.47 -7.88
C LEU A 69 9.68 -4.20 -6.71
N LEU A 70 8.89 -4.82 -5.82
CA LEU A 70 9.44 -5.63 -4.73
C LEU A 70 10.34 -6.75 -5.24
N ARG A 71 9.90 -7.49 -6.28
CA ARG A 71 10.72 -8.54 -6.90
C ARG A 71 11.99 -7.98 -7.52
N LYS A 72 11.89 -6.86 -8.25
CA LYS A 72 13.04 -6.19 -8.87
C LYS A 72 14.08 -5.72 -7.84
N LYS A 73 13.63 -5.35 -6.65
CA LYS A 73 14.47 -4.92 -5.52
C LYS A 73 14.83 -6.07 -4.56
N GLU A 74 14.59 -7.32 -4.96
CA GLU A 74 14.96 -8.53 -4.22
C GLU A 74 14.33 -8.61 -2.81
N TYR A 75 13.09 -8.11 -2.66
CA TYR A 75 12.30 -8.36 -1.47
C TYR A 75 11.93 -9.86 -1.37
N PRO A 76 11.91 -10.48 -0.18
CA PRO A 76 11.62 -11.91 -0.05
C PRO A 76 10.23 -12.28 -0.59
N GLU A 77 10.15 -13.31 -1.45
CA GLU A 77 8.92 -13.69 -2.17
C GLU A 77 7.79 -14.09 -1.21
N GLU A 78 8.12 -14.69 -0.05
CA GLU A 78 7.15 -15.03 0.99
C GLU A 78 6.41 -13.81 1.58
N GLY A 79 6.94 -12.60 1.39
CA GLY A 79 6.33 -11.35 1.81
C GLY A 79 5.58 -10.60 0.70
N ILE A 80 5.61 -11.10 -0.54
CA ILE A 80 4.99 -10.44 -1.68
C ILE A 80 3.54 -10.89 -1.80
N LYS A 81 2.62 -10.01 -1.40
CA LYS A 81 1.17 -10.22 -1.45
C LYS A 81 0.45 -9.05 -2.11
N ASP A 82 -0.86 -9.23 -2.35
CA ASP A 82 -1.67 -8.15 -2.90
C ASP A 82 -1.76 -6.96 -1.93
N CYS A 83 -1.74 -5.77 -2.52
CA CYS A 83 -1.95 -4.53 -1.77
C CYS A 83 -3.40 -4.42 -1.32
N THR A 84 -3.60 -3.75 -0.19
CA THR A 84 -4.94 -3.31 0.21
C THR A 84 -5.18 -1.86 -0.20
N PHE A 85 -6.43 -1.44 -0.13
CA PHE A 85 -6.85 -0.11 -0.53
C PHE A 85 -7.95 0.39 0.39
N ALA A 86 -7.91 1.66 0.73
CA ALA A 86 -8.91 2.35 1.54
C ALA A 86 -8.98 3.82 1.11
N SER A 87 -10.01 4.54 1.54
CA SER A 87 -10.07 6.00 1.38
C SER A 87 -9.82 6.70 2.70
N GLN A 88 -9.17 7.87 2.65
CA GLN A 88 -8.98 8.73 3.81
C GLN A 88 -10.33 9.17 4.37
N GLU A 89 -11.28 9.52 3.50
CA GLU A 89 -12.66 9.87 3.86
C GLU A 89 -13.36 8.80 4.73
N ASP A 90 -13.22 7.51 4.38
CA ASP A 90 -13.84 6.42 5.14
C ASP A 90 -13.17 6.28 6.53
N CYS A 91 -11.85 6.39 6.60
CA CYS A 91 -11.11 6.36 7.86
C CYS A 91 -11.44 7.56 8.76
N ASP A 92 -11.59 8.76 8.18
CA ASP A 92 -11.99 9.97 8.89
C ASP A 92 -13.39 9.83 9.49
N LYS A 93 -14.32 9.29 8.70
CA LYS A 93 -15.71 9.10 9.10
C LYS A 93 -15.89 8.07 10.22
N GLU A 94 -15.28 6.89 10.07
CA GLU A 94 -15.54 5.76 10.97
C GLU A 94 -14.57 5.71 12.17
N TYR A 95 -13.36 6.25 11.99
CA TYR A 95 -12.27 6.11 12.98
C TYR A 95 -11.55 7.43 13.28
N ASN A 96 -12.09 8.58 12.86
CA ASN A 96 -11.51 9.91 13.09
C ASN A 96 -10.05 10.00 12.62
N GLY A 97 -9.76 9.40 11.46
CA GLY A 97 -8.47 9.40 10.79
C GLY A 97 -7.45 8.44 11.40
N ASN A 98 -7.89 7.60 12.35
CA ASN A 98 -6.99 6.68 13.05
C ASN A 98 -6.85 5.34 12.30
N TRP A 99 -5.83 5.28 11.46
CA TRP A 99 -5.47 4.10 10.68
C TRP A 99 -5.11 2.87 11.52
N TYR A 100 -4.67 3.04 12.77
CA TYR A 100 -4.44 1.89 13.65
C TYR A 100 -5.76 1.19 14.01
N TYR A 101 -6.83 1.95 14.28
CA TYR A 101 -8.14 1.35 14.55
C TYR A 101 -8.83 0.85 13.28
N TYR A 102 -8.60 1.50 12.14
CA TYR A 102 -9.14 1.09 10.85
C TYR A 102 -8.73 -0.36 10.47
N TYR A 103 -7.47 -0.73 10.71
CA TYR A 103 -6.93 -2.06 10.37
C TYR A 103 -6.84 -3.03 11.56
N LYS A 104 -7.42 -2.68 12.71
CA LYS A 104 -7.35 -3.49 13.93
C LYS A 104 -8.20 -4.76 13.86
#